data_AF-A0A2Z6PPD2-F1
#
_entry.id   AF-A0A2Z6PPD2-F1
#
_cell.length_a   1.000
_cell.length_b   1.000
_cell.length_c   1.000
_cell.angle_alpha   90.00
_cell.angle_beta   90.00
_cell.angle_gamma   90.00
#
_symmetry.space_group_name_H-M   'P 1'
#
loop_
_entity.id
_entity.type
_entity.pdbx_description
1 polymer ?
#
loop_
_entity_poly.entity_id
_entity_poly.type
_entity_poly.pdbx_seq_one_letter_code
_entity_poly.pdbx_strand_id
1 'polypeptide(L)'
;MSDFVESLGPDPNKDLRASADSPAGLTNLGATCYANGILQCLYMNKLFREGIFSAGPDVLRQQPLDNGVQKDSLEFLTLLERCLSHSKVSKARTIVQDIFRGNSEASSKTEDFYELELNVKGLKSLAESLDDYLTVEELHSDNQYFCESCNTRVDDTRRIKLCTLPDVLNFQLKRRVFLPKTTTKKKITSAFSFPAQLDMRHRLSELSQFDLVYDLSAVLIHKGSGVNSSHYIAHIKDKITGKWWEFDDEHVTNLGNHPFGEGPSSSTIKSIATDAQFNQNENGGIACGANHSEIEGGLATARDGTSLPSHLYDEIHNFNASYLDACQQYSHRKELELSGITDRRKEVRSVLAEASVPPLERLFYWISSDWLRQWADNIIPTSVDNTFIQCSHGKVPVSKVTSIKRLSAKAWDNLFSK
;
A
#
# COMPACT_ATOMS: atom_id res chain seq x y z
N MET A 1 -10.78 -1.34 28.37
CA MET A 1 -10.78 -2.10 27.09
C MET A 1 -9.76 -1.51 26.12
N SER A 2 -9.67 -0.18 25.99
CA SER A 2 -8.58 0.50 25.25
C SER A 2 -7.19 0.07 25.73
N ASP A 3 -6.95 0.16 27.05
CA ASP A 3 -5.62 -0.07 27.64
C ASP A 3 -5.17 -1.54 27.52
N PHE A 4 -6.12 -2.46 27.35
CA PHE A 4 -5.89 -3.89 27.09
C PHE A 4 -5.50 -4.14 25.62
N VAL A 5 -6.16 -3.47 24.68
CA VAL A 5 -5.83 -3.63 23.26
C VAL A 5 -4.47 -2.99 22.96
N GLU A 6 -4.12 -1.91 23.67
CA GLU A 6 -2.80 -1.28 23.56
C GLU A 6 -1.67 -2.15 24.12
N SER A 7 -1.90 -2.92 25.19
CA SER A 7 -0.86 -3.78 25.79
C SER A 7 -0.50 -5.01 24.96
N LEU A 8 -1.41 -5.50 24.11
CA LEU A 8 -1.16 -6.63 23.21
C LEU A 8 -0.31 -6.26 21.99
N GLY A 9 -0.17 -4.96 21.70
CA GLY A 9 0.45 -4.46 20.48
C GLY A 9 -0.44 -4.63 19.24
N PRO A 10 0.10 -4.31 18.05
CA PRO A 10 -0.65 -4.41 16.80
C PRO A 10 -1.03 -5.87 16.50
N ASP A 11 -2.25 -6.07 15.99
CA ASP A 11 -2.77 -7.39 15.62
C ASP A 11 -2.22 -7.79 14.24
N PRO A 12 -1.28 -8.75 14.15
CA PRO A 12 -0.68 -9.15 12.87
C PRO A 12 -1.71 -9.80 11.93
N ASN A 13 -2.85 -10.29 12.43
CA ASN A 13 -3.89 -10.85 11.56
C ASN A 13 -4.50 -9.80 10.61
N LYS A 14 -4.28 -8.51 10.87
CA LYS A 14 -4.75 -7.43 9.99
C LYS A 14 -3.96 -7.29 8.71
N ASP A 15 -2.72 -7.77 8.65
CA ASP A 15 -1.89 -7.68 7.45
C ASP A 15 -2.05 -8.92 6.54
N LEU A 16 -2.88 -9.89 6.95
CA LEU A 16 -3.18 -11.06 6.13
C LEU A 16 -3.92 -10.63 4.87
N ARG A 17 -3.47 -11.18 3.74
CA ARG A 17 -4.12 -10.96 2.45
C ARG A 17 -5.56 -11.47 2.49
N ALA A 18 -6.49 -10.62 2.03
CA ALA A 18 -7.92 -10.95 2.03
C ALA A 18 -8.28 -12.20 1.21
N SER A 19 -7.59 -12.41 0.08
CA SER A 19 -7.76 -13.60 -0.77
C SER A 19 -6.51 -13.87 -1.59
N ALA A 20 -6.20 -15.15 -1.83
CA ALA A 20 -5.18 -15.55 -2.81
C ALA A 20 -5.52 -15.07 -4.24
N ASP A 21 -6.80 -14.77 -4.47
CA ASP A 21 -7.34 -14.47 -5.79
C ASP A 21 -7.35 -12.99 -6.18
N SER A 22 -7.07 -12.09 -5.24
CA SER A 22 -6.99 -10.64 -5.46
C SER A 22 -5.57 -10.15 -5.21
N PRO A 23 -5.00 -9.24 -6.01
CA PRO A 23 -3.69 -8.67 -5.72
C PRO A 23 -3.60 -8.10 -4.28
N ALA A 24 -2.40 -8.13 -3.69
CA ALA A 24 -2.15 -7.57 -2.37
C ALA A 24 -1.65 -6.12 -2.47
N GLY A 25 -2.01 -5.30 -1.49
CA GLY A 25 -1.48 -3.96 -1.31
C GLY A 25 -0.07 -3.96 -0.73
N LEU A 26 0.51 -2.77 -0.58
CA LEU A 26 1.81 -2.55 0.06
C LEU A 26 1.67 -1.52 1.18
N THR A 27 2.25 -1.82 2.33
CA THR A 27 2.22 -0.92 3.48
C THR A 27 2.88 0.42 3.17
N ASN A 28 2.25 1.53 3.55
CA ASN A 28 2.85 2.84 3.45
C ASN A 28 3.75 3.09 4.65
N LEU A 29 5.04 3.33 4.40
CA LEU A 29 6.05 3.60 5.43
C LEU A 29 6.28 5.10 5.65
N GLY A 30 5.28 5.94 5.33
CA GLY A 30 5.29 7.39 5.49
C GLY A 30 5.14 8.12 4.16
N ALA A 31 6.26 8.43 3.50
CA ALA A 31 6.28 9.13 2.22
C ALA A 31 6.48 8.19 1.02
N THR A 32 6.13 6.90 1.15
CA THR A 32 6.50 5.84 0.20
C THR A 32 5.41 5.45 -0.80
N CYS A 33 4.25 6.11 -0.80
CA CYS A 33 3.15 5.79 -1.72
C CYS A 33 3.55 5.87 -3.21
N TYR A 34 4.49 6.76 -3.58
CA TYR A 34 5.04 6.81 -4.94
C TYR A 34 5.76 5.50 -5.29
N ALA A 35 6.57 4.99 -4.37
CA ALA A 35 7.32 3.76 -4.55
C ALA A 35 6.37 2.56 -4.57
N ASN A 36 5.34 2.53 -3.72
CA ASN A 36 4.32 1.49 -3.74
C ASN A 36 3.63 1.41 -5.10
N GLY A 37 3.18 2.55 -5.65
CA GLY A 37 2.57 2.61 -6.97
C GLY A 37 3.50 2.12 -8.08
N ILE A 38 4.76 2.58 -8.10
CA ILE A 38 5.75 2.15 -9.11
C ILE A 38 6.08 0.67 -8.97
N LEU A 39 6.28 0.17 -7.76
CA LEU A 39 6.56 -1.25 -7.48
C LEU A 39 5.42 -2.15 -7.94
N GLN A 40 4.16 -1.75 -7.74
CA GLN A 40 3.01 -2.50 -8.25
C GLN A 40 2.99 -2.51 -9.78
N CYS A 41 3.25 -1.39 -10.44
CA CYS A 41 3.37 -1.33 -11.91
C CYS A 41 4.46 -2.26 -12.45
N LEU A 42 5.63 -2.25 -11.82
CA LEU A 42 6.77 -3.10 -12.19
C LEU A 42 6.49 -4.57 -11.89
N TYR A 43 5.93 -4.88 -10.73
CA TYR A 43 5.56 -6.23 -10.34
C TYR A 43 4.52 -6.81 -11.30
N MET A 44 3.55 -6.04 -11.79
CA MET A 44 2.55 -6.54 -12.73
C MET A 44 3.12 -6.80 -14.14
N ASN A 45 4.35 -6.36 -14.43
CA ASN A 45 5.08 -6.74 -15.62
C ASN A 45 5.79 -8.11 -15.42
N LYS A 46 5.30 -9.14 -16.12
CA LYS A 46 5.83 -10.51 -16.03
C LYS A 46 7.32 -10.59 -16.39
N LEU A 47 7.75 -9.96 -17.49
CA LEU A 47 9.15 -10.00 -17.92
C LEU A 47 10.06 -9.38 -16.86
N PHE A 48 9.63 -8.26 -16.27
CA PHE A 48 10.35 -7.62 -15.19
C PHE A 48 10.48 -8.55 -13.98
N ARG A 49 9.38 -9.17 -13.52
CA ARG A 49 9.42 -10.15 -12.41
C ARG A 49 10.38 -11.29 -12.68
N GLU A 50 10.32 -11.88 -13.88
CA GLU A 50 11.22 -12.98 -14.24
C GLU A 50 12.70 -12.56 -14.25
N GLY A 51 12.99 -11.33 -14.68
CA GLY A 51 14.35 -10.78 -14.59
C GLY A 51 14.80 -10.59 -13.15
N ILE A 52 13.93 -10.09 -12.27
CA ILE A 52 14.21 -9.96 -10.84
C ILE A 52 14.39 -11.32 -10.16
N PHE A 53 13.52 -12.30 -10.45
CA PHE A 53 13.65 -13.65 -9.90
C PHE A 53 14.92 -14.37 -10.38
N SER A 54 15.51 -13.93 -11.50
CA SER A 54 16.81 -14.45 -11.94
C SER A 54 17.99 -13.84 -11.17
N ALA A 55 17.79 -12.79 -10.38
CA ALA A 55 18.84 -12.17 -9.58
C ALA A 55 19.27 -13.08 -8.43
N GLY A 56 20.56 -13.04 -8.09
CA GLY A 56 21.09 -13.72 -6.91
C GLY A 56 20.82 -12.94 -5.61
N PRO A 57 20.97 -13.58 -4.43
CA PRO A 57 20.77 -12.96 -3.13
C PRO A 57 21.77 -11.83 -2.81
N ASP A 58 22.84 -11.68 -3.61
CA ASP A 58 23.83 -10.62 -3.51
C ASP A 58 23.28 -9.23 -3.86
N VAL A 59 22.19 -9.16 -4.66
CA VAL A 59 21.52 -7.90 -5.01
C VAL A 59 20.76 -7.29 -3.82
N LEU A 60 20.31 -8.11 -2.87
CA LEU A 60 19.47 -7.69 -1.73
C LEU A 60 20.23 -6.89 -0.65
N ARG A 61 21.55 -6.76 -0.76
CA ARG A 61 22.40 -6.17 0.28
C ARG A 61 22.75 -4.69 0.07
N GLN A 62 22.11 -4.03 -0.89
CA GLN A 62 22.43 -2.63 -1.23
C GLN A 62 21.42 -1.61 -0.68
N GLN A 63 21.87 -0.34 -0.65
CA GLN A 63 21.39 0.76 0.20
C GLN A 63 19.87 0.85 0.44
N PRO A 64 19.43 1.10 1.69
CA PRO A 64 18.02 1.36 1.99
C PRO A 64 17.53 2.63 1.28
N LEU A 65 16.30 2.58 0.78
CA LEU A 65 15.56 3.76 0.33
C LEU A 65 15.37 4.72 1.50
N ASP A 66 15.56 6.02 1.26
CA ASP A 66 15.17 7.05 2.22
C ASP A 66 13.64 7.22 2.17
N ASN A 67 12.95 6.69 3.18
CA ASN A 67 11.49 6.72 3.27
C ASN A 67 10.92 8.13 3.55
N GLY A 68 11.78 9.14 3.76
CA GLY A 68 11.39 10.54 3.93
C GLY A 68 11.35 11.34 2.63
N VAL A 69 11.89 10.81 1.52
CA VAL A 69 12.04 11.54 0.27
C VAL A 69 11.21 10.92 -0.85
N GLN A 70 10.31 11.72 -1.42
CA GLN A 70 9.59 11.35 -2.64
C GLN A 70 10.51 11.49 -3.85
N LYS A 71 10.57 10.43 -4.67
CA LYS A 71 11.27 10.41 -5.96
C LYS A 71 10.26 10.27 -7.09
N ASP A 72 10.65 10.67 -8.29
CA ASP A 72 9.84 10.37 -9.47
C ASP A 72 10.13 8.95 -10.02
N SER A 73 9.37 8.55 -11.04
CA SER A 73 9.46 7.23 -11.66
C SER A 73 10.85 6.97 -12.25
N LEU A 74 11.45 7.95 -12.90
CA LEU A 74 12.74 7.82 -13.57
C LEU A 74 13.88 7.69 -12.55
N GLU A 75 13.86 8.47 -11.48
CA GLU A 75 14.80 8.34 -10.36
C GLU A 75 14.69 6.95 -9.70
N PHE A 76 13.48 6.41 -9.58
CA PHE A 76 13.25 5.07 -9.03
C PHE A 76 13.80 3.97 -9.95
N LEU A 77 13.56 4.05 -11.26
CA LEU A 77 14.12 3.11 -12.25
C LEU A 77 15.65 3.16 -12.26
N THR A 78 16.24 4.36 -12.23
CA THR A 78 17.69 4.55 -12.17
C THR A 78 18.30 3.92 -10.92
N LEU A 79 17.60 4.04 -9.78
CA LEU A 79 18.02 3.36 -8.55
C LEU A 79 18.00 1.85 -8.69
N LEU A 80 16.92 1.29 -9.26
CA LEU A 80 16.80 -0.15 -9.50
C LEU A 80 17.91 -0.66 -10.42
N GLU A 81 18.20 0.05 -11.52
CA GLU A 81 19.33 -0.28 -12.41
C GLU A 81 20.64 -0.34 -11.67
N ARG A 82 20.91 0.66 -10.82
CA ARG A 82 22.13 0.69 -10.02
C ARG A 82 22.22 -0.51 -9.08
N CYS A 83 21.13 -0.87 -8.40
CA CYS A 83 21.08 -2.04 -7.53
C CYS A 83 21.32 -3.34 -8.31
N LEU A 84 20.74 -3.46 -9.51
CA LEU A 84 20.84 -4.64 -10.35
C LEU A 84 22.18 -4.76 -11.09
N SER A 85 22.89 -3.65 -11.29
CA SER A 85 24.15 -3.59 -12.07
C SER A 85 25.24 -4.54 -11.57
N HIS A 86 25.23 -4.84 -10.27
CA HIS A 86 26.18 -5.73 -9.61
C HIS A 86 25.78 -7.22 -9.65
N SER A 87 24.59 -7.55 -10.15
CA SER A 87 24.13 -8.93 -10.26
C SER A 87 25.07 -9.74 -11.14
N LYS A 88 25.37 -10.98 -10.72
CA LYS A 88 26.14 -11.92 -11.55
C LYS A 88 25.35 -12.43 -12.77
N VAL A 89 24.03 -12.23 -12.77
CA VAL A 89 23.13 -12.71 -13.82
C VAL A 89 22.88 -11.60 -14.83
N SER A 90 23.26 -11.82 -16.08
CA SER A 90 23.13 -10.83 -17.17
C SER A 90 21.69 -10.34 -17.34
N LYS A 91 20.72 -11.27 -17.40
CA LYS A 91 19.29 -10.95 -17.53
C LYS A 91 18.81 -10.00 -16.42
N ALA A 92 19.25 -10.21 -15.18
CA ALA A 92 18.90 -9.33 -14.07
C ALA A 92 19.56 -7.95 -14.19
N ARG A 93 20.83 -7.88 -14.64
CA ARG A 93 21.55 -6.60 -14.81
C ARG A 93 20.89 -5.67 -15.82
N THR A 94 20.37 -6.23 -16.90
CA THR A 94 19.86 -5.47 -18.05
C THR A 94 18.34 -5.35 -18.08
N ILE A 95 17.61 -5.94 -17.12
CA ILE A 95 16.15 -6.07 -17.22
C ILE A 95 15.41 -4.74 -17.36
N VAL A 96 15.91 -3.67 -16.74
CA VAL A 96 15.29 -2.35 -16.86
C VAL A 96 15.52 -1.81 -18.28
N GLN A 97 16.75 -1.90 -18.78
CA GLN A 97 17.09 -1.47 -20.13
C GLN A 97 16.36 -2.28 -21.19
N ASP A 98 16.27 -3.59 -21.01
CA ASP A 98 15.63 -4.50 -21.96
C ASP A 98 14.13 -4.21 -22.11
N ILE A 99 13.47 -3.71 -21.06
CA ILE A 99 12.01 -3.48 -21.06
C ILE A 99 11.65 -2.02 -21.38
N PHE A 100 12.42 -1.06 -20.87
CA PHE A 100 12.00 0.35 -20.82
C PHE A 100 12.85 1.30 -21.66
N ARG A 101 14.02 0.88 -22.15
CA ARG A 101 14.93 1.76 -22.89
C ARG A 101 14.52 1.90 -24.36
N GLY A 102 14.13 3.10 -24.74
CA GLY A 102 14.08 3.54 -26.13
C GLY A 102 15.28 4.40 -26.49
N ASN A 103 15.36 4.80 -27.76
CA ASN A 103 16.43 5.64 -28.26
C ASN A 103 15.87 6.77 -29.12
N SER A 104 16.46 7.95 -29.00
CA SER A 104 16.06 9.15 -29.74
C SER A 104 17.27 9.91 -30.28
N GLU A 105 17.05 10.71 -31.31
CA GLU A 105 18.04 11.61 -31.89
C GLU A 105 17.57 13.06 -31.74
N ALA A 106 18.45 13.91 -31.20
CA ALA A 106 18.29 15.36 -31.20
C ALA A 106 19.61 16.02 -31.61
N SER A 107 19.57 16.93 -32.58
CA SER A 107 20.76 17.68 -33.04
C SER A 107 21.97 16.78 -33.41
N SER A 108 21.71 15.67 -34.10
CA SER A 108 22.71 14.65 -34.49
C SER A 108 23.37 13.89 -33.33
N LYS A 109 22.82 13.99 -32.12
CA LYS A 109 23.22 13.17 -30.97
C LYS A 109 22.13 12.17 -30.65
N THR A 110 22.55 10.93 -30.49
CA THR A 110 21.70 9.82 -30.10
C THR A 110 21.71 9.67 -28.58
N GLU A 111 20.52 9.64 -27.97
CA GLU A 111 20.33 9.56 -26.52
C GLU A 111 19.26 8.52 -26.17
N ASP A 112 19.54 7.74 -25.12
CA ASP A 112 18.60 6.77 -24.57
C ASP A 112 17.54 7.48 -23.72
N PHE A 113 16.31 6.97 -23.76
CA PHE A 113 15.23 7.43 -22.90
C PHE A 113 14.52 6.24 -22.24
N TYR A 114 13.98 6.45 -21.04
CA TYR A 114 13.17 5.47 -20.31
C TYR A 114 11.72 5.94 -20.09
N GLU A 115 11.49 7.22 -20.36
CA GLU A 115 10.22 7.91 -20.21
C GLU A 115 10.21 9.14 -21.12
N LEU A 116 9.05 9.45 -21.71
CA LEU A 116 8.85 10.68 -22.47
C LEU A 116 8.12 11.70 -21.59
N GLU A 117 8.76 12.84 -21.34
CA GLU A 117 8.17 13.89 -20.52
C GLU A 117 7.35 14.88 -21.35
N LEU A 118 6.03 14.79 -21.23
CA LEU A 118 5.10 15.46 -22.13
C LEU A 118 4.48 16.72 -21.51
N ASN A 119 4.41 17.77 -22.32
CA ASN A 119 3.69 18.99 -21.96
C ASN A 119 2.18 18.75 -21.88
N VAL A 120 1.51 19.34 -20.89
CA VAL A 120 0.05 19.23 -20.72
C VAL A 120 -0.63 20.61 -20.80
N LYS A 121 0.13 21.69 -20.62
CA LYS A 121 -0.44 23.03 -20.53
C LYS A 121 -1.01 23.46 -21.88
N GLY A 122 -2.33 23.61 -21.95
CA GLY A 122 -3.03 24.03 -23.17
C GLY A 122 -3.35 22.88 -24.13
N LEU A 123 -2.93 21.65 -23.80
CA LEU A 123 -3.16 20.45 -24.59
C LEU A 123 -4.19 19.56 -23.90
N LYS A 124 -5.04 18.90 -24.68
CA LYS A 124 -6.21 18.15 -24.20
C LYS A 124 -6.03 16.65 -24.23
N SER A 125 -5.05 16.14 -24.97
CA SER A 125 -4.87 14.70 -25.15
C SER A 125 -3.41 14.27 -25.24
N LEU A 126 -3.16 12.98 -24.97
CA LEU A 126 -1.86 12.35 -25.17
C LEU A 126 -1.35 12.49 -26.62
N ALA A 127 -2.27 12.45 -27.59
CA ALA A 127 -1.90 12.62 -28.98
C ALA A 127 -1.36 14.03 -29.25
N GLU A 128 -2.08 15.07 -28.81
CA GLU A 128 -1.63 16.46 -28.94
C GLU A 128 -0.29 16.69 -28.23
N SER A 129 -0.11 16.14 -27.03
CA SER A 129 1.15 16.27 -26.28
C SER A 129 2.34 15.57 -26.93
N LEU A 130 2.12 14.44 -27.60
CA LEU A 130 3.18 13.75 -28.34
C LEU A 130 3.54 14.50 -29.63
N ASP A 131 2.55 15.06 -30.32
CA ASP A 131 2.80 15.86 -31.51
C ASP A 131 3.56 17.16 -31.15
N ASP A 132 3.20 17.82 -30.04
CA ASP A 132 3.93 18.95 -29.46
C ASP A 132 5.38 18.57 -29.12
N TYR A 133 5.59 17.43 -28.44
CA TYR A 133 6.91 16.95 -28.04
C TYR A 133 7.85 16.68 -29.24
N LEU A 134 7.31 16.27 -30.38
CA LEU A 134 8.06 15.94 -31.60
C LEU A 134 8.13 17.10 -32.60
N THR A 135 7.51 18.24 -32.28
CA THR A 135 7.53 19.43 -33.13
C THR A 135 8.93 20.06 -33.15
N VAL A 136 9.23 20.76 -34.24
CA VAL A 136 10.47 21.53 -34.37
C VAL A 136 10.39 22.76 -33.47
N GLU A 137 11.34 22.90 -32.55
CA GLU A 137 11.56 24.08 -31.72
C GLU A 137 12.52 25.03 -32.46
N GLU A 138 12.12 26.30 -32.60
CA GLU A 138 12.98 27.34 -33.16
C GLU A 138 13.84 27.97 -32.05
N LEU A 139 15.17 27.92 -32.24
CA LEU A 139 16.15 28.48 -31.33
C LEU A 139 16.57 29.85 -31.84
N HIS A 140 15.84 30.89 -31.46
CA HIS A 140 16.09 32.26 -31.89
C HIS A 140 16.21 33.23 -30.70
N SER A 141 16.71 34.44 -30.96
CA SER A 141 16.82 35.52 -29.95
C SER A 141 17.60 35.09 -28.70
N ASP A 142 17.00 35.16 -27.51
CA ASP A 142 17.65 34.78 -26.25
C ASP A 142 17.95 33.27 -26.13
N ASN A 143 17.33 32.44 -26.97
CA ASN A 143 17.48 30.98 -27.00
C ASN A 143 18.36 30.46 -28.16
N GLN A 144 19.13 31.32 -28.81
CA GLN A 144 20.03 30.93 -29.90
C GLN A 144 21.00 29.81 -29.52
N TYR A 145 21.23 28.88 -30.45
CA TYR A 145 22.20 27.80 -30.29
C TYR A 145 23.62 28.36 -30.32
N PHE A 146 24.47 27.93 -29.40
CA PHE A 146 25.89 28.27 -29.42
C PHE A 146 26.65 27.24 -30.24
N CYS A 147 27.10 27.64 -31.43
CA CYS A 147 27.90 26.78 -32.29
C CYS A 147 29.36 26.81 -31.85
N GLU A 148 29.86 25.71 -31.26
CA GLU A 148 31.25 25.60 -30.81
C GLU A 148 32.27 25.77 -31.94
N SER A 149 31.94 25.35 -33.17
CA SER A 149 32.82 25.51 -34.33
C SER A 149 32.93 26.96 -34.82
N CYS A 150 31.84 27.72 -34.74
CA CYS A 150 31.80 29.13 -35.13
C CYS A 150 32.15 30.08 -33.97
N ASN A 151 32.09 29.59 -32.73
CA ASN A 151 32.21 30.34 -31.48
C ASN A 151 31.22 31.52 -31.37
N THR A 152 30.00 31.35 -31.90
CA THR A 152 28.94 32.37 -31.93
C THR A 152 27.57 31.76 -31.67
N ARG A 153 26.63 32.60 -31.22
CA ARG A 153 25.21 32.25 -31.13
C ARG A 153 24.56 32.43 -32.50
N VAL A 154 23.82 31.42 -32.94
CA VAL A 154 23.14 31.39 -34.23
C VAL A 154 21.70 30.94 -34.05
N ASP A 155 20.83 31.42 -34.92
CA ASP A 155 19.49 30.86 -35.03
C ASP A 155 19.60 29.42 -35.57
N ASP A 156 18.89 28.50 -34.94
CA ASP A 156 18.87 27.09 -35.33
C ASP A 156 17.51 26.47 -35.02
N THR A 157 17.33 25.19 -35.34
CA THR A 157 16.15 24.42 -34.97
C THR A 157 16.54 23.16 -34.23
N ARG A 158 15.74 22.80 -33.23
CA ARG A 158 15.90 21.56 -32.48
C ARG A 158 14.64 20.72 -32.68
N ARG A 159 14.83 19.42 -32.93
CA ARG A 159 13.73 18.45 -32.98
C ARG A 159 14.18 17.15 -32.37
N ILE A 160 13.29 16.52 -31.62
CA ILE A 160 13.47 15.15 -31.13
C ILE A 160 12.88 14.19 -32.17
N LYS A 161 13.66 13.17 -32.53
CA LYS A 161 13.23 12.08 -33.38
C LYS A 161 13.31 10.78 -32.59
N LEU A 162 12.22 10.03 -32.50
CA LEU A 162 12.25 8.71 -31.86
C LEU A 162 12.85 7.70 -32.85
N CYS A 163 13.94 7.04 -32.48
CA CYS A 163 14.63 6.07 -33.32
C CYS A 163 14.13 4.65 -33.03
N THR A 164 14.05 4.27 -31.75
CA THR A 164 13.50 2.99 -31.31
C THR A 164 12.58 3.20 -30.10
N LEU A 165 11.52 2.39 -30.01
CA LEU A 165 10.62 2.39 -28.87
C LEU A 165 10.80 1.11 -28.04
N PRO A 166 10.67 1.20 -26.71
CA PRO A 166 10.73 0.05 -25.82
C PRO A 166 9.45 -0.79 -25.83
N ASP A 167 9.50 -2.00 -25.28
CA ASP A 167 8.32 -2.86 -25.07
C ASP A 167 7.31 -2.22 -24.10
N VAL A 168 7.80 -1.45 -23.13
CA VAL A 168 6.97 -0.66 -22.22
C VAL A 168 7.36 0.81 -22.31
N LEU A 169 6.43 1.60 -22.84
CA LEU A 169 6.61 3.03 -23.03
C LEU A 169 5.97 3.82 -21.88
N ASN A 170 6.79 4.58 -21.15
CA ASN A 170 6.35 5.44 -20.06
C ASN A 170 6.15 6.89 -20.54
N PHE A 171 5.11 7.54 -20.02
CA PHE A 171 4.83 8.95 -20.30
C PHE A 171 4.69 9.73 -18.99
N GLN A 172 5.61 10.68 -18.74
CA GLN A 172 5.47 11.61 -17.63
C GLN A 172 4.68 12.83 -18.08
N LEU A 173 3.46 12.98 -17.56
CA LEU A 173 2.65 14.16 -17.83
C LEU A 173 3.12 15.33 -16.95
N LYS A 174 3.74 16.37 -17.55
CA LYS A 174 4.24 17.58 -16.86
C LYS A 174 3.10 18.46 -16.34
N ARG A 175 2.39 17.98 -15.32
CA ARG A 175 1.26 18.69 -14.69
C ARG A 175 1.71 19.74 -13.67
N ARG A 176 2.99 19.89 -13.34
CA ARG A 176 3.47 20.93 -12.43
C ARG A 176 4.14 22.03 -13.22
N VAL A 177 3.54 23.21 -13.25
CA VAL A 177 4.07 24.39 -13.96
C VAL A 177 4.59 25.39 -12.94
N PHE A 178 5.81 25.88 -13.16
CA PHE A 178 6.36 26.98 -12.38
C PHE A 178 5.68 28.29 -12.78
N LEU A 179 5.24 29.06 -11.79
CA LEU A 179 4.67 30.40 -11.97
C LEU A 179 5.74 31.43 -11.56
N PRO A 180 6.44 32.07 -12.52
CA PRO A 180 7.56 32.96 -12.20
C PRO A 180 7.15 34.14 -11.31
N LYS A 181 5.94 34.69 -11.53
CA LYS A 181 5.42 35.84 -10.78
C LYS A 181 5.26 35.58 -9.28
N THR A 182 4.98 34.34 -8.89
CA THR A 182 4.70 33.96 -7.51
C THR A 182 5.75 33.00 -6.94
N THR A 183 6.77 32.66 -7.74
CA THR A 183 7.81 31.65 -7.45
C THR A 183 7.27 30.31 -6.92
N THR A 184 6.03 29.95 -7.28
CA THR A 184 5.35 28.74 -6.82
C THR A 184 5.11 27.76 -7.97
N LYS A 185 5.01 26.47 -7.63
CA LYS A 185 4.56 25.43 -8.57
C LYS A 185 3.04 25.28 -8.48
N LYS A 186 2.36 25.26 -9.61
CA LYS A 186 0.91 25.00 -9.70
C LYS A 186 0.63 23.71 -10.47
N LYS A 187 -0.26 22.88 -9.94
CA LYS A 187 -0.75 21.68 -10.63
C LYS A 187 -1.77 22.04 -11.71
N ILE A 188 -1.61 21.50 -12.91
CA ILE A 188 -2.57 21.52 -14.00
C ILE A 188 -3.63 20.45 -13.70
N THR A 189 -4.83 20.90 -13.38
CA THR A 189 -5.98 20.05 -13.07
C THR A 189 -6.98 19.95 -14.22
N SER A 190 -6.67 20.55 -15.39
CA SER A 190 -7.52 20.40 -16.58
C SER A 190 -7.63 18.94 -17.00
N ALA A 191 -8.81 18.59 -17.51
CA ALA A 191 -9.07 17.29 -18.09
C ALA A 191 -8.07 17.00 -19.22
N PHE A 192 -7.68 15.74 -19.35
CA PHE A 192 -6.73 15.26 -20.32
C PHE A 192 -7.11 13.84 -20.70
N SER A 193 -7.24 13.55 -21.98
CA SER A 193 -7.59 12.23 -22.48
C SER A 193 -6.37 11.46 -22.95
N PHE A 194 -6.41 10.14 -22.79
CA PHE A 194 -5.44 9.21 -23.36
C PHE A 194 -6.21 7.97 -23.82
N PRO A 195 -5.81 7.35 -24.94
CA PRO A 195 -6.54 6.23 -25.49
C PRO A 195 -6.20 4.92 -24.77
N ALA A 196 -7.07 3.92 -24.87
CA ALA A 196 -6.77 2.57 -24.42
C ALA A 196 -5.73 1.87 -25.31
N GLN A 197 -5.67 2.24 -26.59
CA GLN A 197 -4.68 1.80 -27.56
C GLN A 197 -4.00 2.99 -28.23
N LEU A 198 -2.68 2.98 -28.29
CA LEU A 198 -1.88 4.05 -28.85
C LEU A 198 -1.03 3.54 -30.00
N ASP A 199 -1.28 4.03 -31.21
CA ASP A 199 -0.43 3.77 -32.37
C ASP A 199 0.74 4.77 -32.41
N MET A 200 1.96 4.26 -32.33
CA MET A 200 3.19 5.05 -32.37
C MET A 200 3.93 4.94 -33.71
N ARG A 201 3.43 4.18 -34.70
CA ARG A 201 4.13 3.94 -35.98
C ARG A 201 4.51 5.23 -36.70
N HIS A 202 3.63 6.22 -36.69
CA HIS A 202 3.83 7.50 -37.37
C HIS A 202 4.72 8.50 -36.61
N ARG A 203 5.22 8.13 -35.42
CA ARG A 203 5.99 9.01 -34.53
C ARG A 203 7.48 8.66 -34.45
N LEU A 204 7.91 7.64 -35.21
CA LEU A 204 9.30 7.28 -35.40
C LEU A 204 9.96 8.08 -36.53
N SER A 205 11.29 8.20 -36.48
CA SER A 205 12.10 8.80 -37.54
C SER A 205 12.04 8.02 -38.84
N GLU A 206 12.00 6.71 -38.73
CA GLU A 206 11.85 5.77 -39.84
C GLU A 206 10.56 4.99 -39.65
N LEU A 207 9.82 4.77 -40.75
CA LEU A 207 8.62 3.96 -40.69
C LEU A 207 8.99 2.53 -40.31
N SER A 208 8.53 2.10 -39.14
CA SER A 208 8.64 0.70 -38.73
C SER A 208 7.81 -0.19 -39.65
N GLN A 209 8.37 -1.34 -40.03
CA GLN A 209 7.63 -2.41 -40.73
C GLN A 209 6.74 -3.22 -39.77
N PHE A 210 6.87 -3.00 -38.46
CA PHE A 210 6.13 -3.69 -37.42
C PHE A 210 5.01 -2.81 -36.85
N ASP A 211 3.94 -3.45 -36.39
CA ASP A 211 2.89 -2.78 -35.64
C ASP A 211 3.41 -2.30 -34.28
N LEU A 212 3.36 -0.98 -34.08
CA LEU A 212 3.77 -0.31 -32.83
C LEU A 212 2.54 0.24 -32.12
N VAL A 213 1.58 -0.65 -31.88
CA VAL A 213 0.34 -0.36 -31.16
C VAL A 213 0.52 -0.81 -29.72
N TYR A 214 0.38 0.13 -28.79
CA TYR A 214 0.54 -0.09 -27.35
C TYR A 214 -0.82 -0.12 -26.66
N ASP A 215 -1.07 -1.15 -25.85
CA ASP A 215 -2.20 -1.18 -24.93
C ASP A 215 -1.87 -0.47 -23.62
N LEU A 216 -2.80 0.37 -23.14
CA LEU A 216 -2.69 0.99 -21.82
C LEU A 216 -2.68 -0.09 -20.72
N SER A 217 -1.60 -0.17 -19.96
CA SER A 217 -1.41 -1.16 -18.90
C SER A 217 -1.51 -0.60 -17.49
N ALA A 218 -1.16 0.68 -17.28
CA ALA A 218 -1.16 1.29 -15.96
C ALA A 218 -1.34 2.82 -16.03
N VAL A 219 -1.88 3.39 -14.95
CA VAL A 219 -2.00 4.83 -14.74
C VAL A 219 -1.56 5.16 -13.31
N LEU A 220 -0.45 5.88 -13.18
CA LEU A 220 0.02 6.42 -11.90
C LEU A 220 -0.65 7.77 -11.64
N ILE A 221 -1.36 7.90 -10.52
CA ILE A 221 -2.18 9.07 -10.21
C ILE A 221 -1.67 9.72 -8.94
N HIS A 222 -1.28 10.99 -9.06
CA HIS A 222 -1.01 11.86 -7.93
C HIS A 222 -2.31 12.53 -7.47
N LYS A 223 -2.92 12.03 -6.39
CA LYS A 223 -4.04 12.65 -5.67
C LYS A 223 -3.56 13.89 -4.92
N GLY A 224 -4.44 14.90 -4.85
CA GLY A 224 -4.21 16.15 -4.11
C GLY A 224 -3.72 17.33 -4.94
N SER A 225 -4.02 18.52 -4.42
CA SER A 225 -3.86 19.83 -5.09
C SER A 225 -2.81 20.73 -4.44
N GLY A 226 -2.36 20.40 -3.23
CA GLY A 226 -1.40 21.19 -2.44
C GLY A 226 -0.02 20.55 -2.36
N VAL A 227 0.99 21.34 -1.98
CA VAL A 227 2.39 20.90 -1.81
C VAL A 227 2.55 19.82 -0.72
N ASN A 228 1.65 19.81 0.27
CA ASN A 228 1.70 18.91 1.44
C ASN A 228 0.63 17.80 1.43
N SER A 229 -0.11 17.66 0.33
CA SER A 229 -1.10 16.59 0.14
C SER A 229 -0.81 15.94 -1.21
N SER A 230 0.29 15.19 -1.23
CA SER A 230 0.75 14.40 -2.37
C SER A 230 0.60 12.92 -2.03
N HIS A 231 -0.47 12.31 -2.52
CA HIS A 231 -0.70 10.88 -2.35
C HIS A 231 -0.69 10.21 -3.71
N TYR A 232 0.08 9.14 -3.87
CA TYR A 232 0.17 8.40 -5.13
C TYR A 232 -0.62 7.12 -5.04
N ILE A 233 -1.37 6.83 -6.09
CA ILE A 233 -2.03 5.54 -6.31
C ILE A 233 -1.72 5.02 -7.70
N ALA A 234 -1.93 3.74 -7.94
CA ALA A 234 -1.77 3.14 -9.26
C ALA A 234 -3.06 2.42 -9.69
N HIS A 235 -3.52 2.67 -10.92
CA HIS A 235 -4.54 1.86 -11.57
C HIS A 235 -3.85 0.95 -12.58
N ILE A 236 -3.94 -0.36 -12.42
CA ILE A 236 -3.18 -1.32 -13.24
C ILE A 236 -4.11 -2.38 -13.80
N LYS A 237 -3.94 -2.67 -15.09
CA LYS A 237 -4.65 -3.73 -15.80
C LYS A 237 -3.94 -5.06 -15.55
N ASP A 238 -4.67 -6.03 -15.01
CA ASP A 238 -4.22 -7.41 -15.00
C ASP A 238 -4.33 -7.98 -16.41
N LYS A 239 -3.18 -8.29 -17.02
CA LYS A 239 -3.13 -8.84 -18.40
C LYS A 239 -3.79 -10.22 -18.51
N ILE A 240 -3.89 -10.98 -17.42
CA ILE A 240 -4.49 -12.32 -17.43
C ILE A 240 -6.02 -12.22 -17.46
N THR A 241 -6.58 -11.42 -16.54
CA THR A 241 -8.04 -11.32 -16.38
C THR A 241 -8.66 -10.19 -17.22
N GLY A 242 -7.85 -9.28 -17.73
CA GLY A 242 -8.29 -8.06 -18.42
C GLY A 242 -8.86 -6.98 -17.48
N LYS A 243 -9.00 -7.27 -16.19
CA LYS A 243 -9.59 -6.38 -15.19
C LYS A 243 -8.61 -5.34 -14.69
N TRP A 244 -9.13 -4.16 -14.37
CA TRP A 244 -8.40 -3.08 -13.73
C TRP A 244 -8.51 -3.16 -12.22
N TRP A 245 -7.44 -2.77 -11.55
CA TRP A 245 -7.33 -2.72 -10.11
C TRP A 245 -6.76 -1.38 -9.68
N GLU A 246 -7.33 -0.78 -8.64
CA GLU A 246 -6.75 0.35 -7.91
C GLU A 246 -5.88 -0.19 -6.79
N PHE A 247 -4.63 0.27 -6.74
CA PHE A 247 -3.67 0.04 -5.68
C PHE A 247 -3.45 1.38 -4.95
N ASP A 248 -4.02 1.48 -3.76
CA ASP A 248 -3.92 2.61 -2.84
C ASP A 248 -3.27 2.10 -1.55
N ASP A 249 -1.94 1.98 -1.58
CA ASP A 249 -1.11 1.37 -0.54
C ASP A 249 -1.62 -0.02 -0.10
N GLU A 250 -2.05 -0.19 1.16
CA GLU A 250 -2.55 -1.47 1.68
C GLU A 250 -3.90 -1.87 1.04
N HIS A 251 -4.62 -0.91 0.48
CA HIS A 251 -5.97 -1.09 -0.03
C HIS A 251 -5.96 -1.36 -1.54
N VAL A 252 -6.54 -2.49 -1.94
CA VAL A 252 -6.69 -2.88 -3.34
C VAL A 252 -8.16 -3.03 -3.69
N THR A 253 -8.60 -2.36 -4.76
CA THR A 253 -10.01 -2.36 -5.21
C THR A 253 -10.11 -2.81 -6.66
N ASN A 254 -11.08 -3.67 -6.98
CA ASN A 254 -11.36 -4.06 -8.35
C ASN A 254 -12.18 -2.97 -9.07
N LEU A 255 -11.69 -2.49 -10.22
CA LEU A 255 -12.32 -1.44 -11.02
C LEU A 255 -13.10 -1.99 -12.24
N GLY A 256 -13.17 -3.30 -12.42
CA GLY A 256 -13.85 -3.91 -13.56
C GLY A 256 -13.06 -3.75 -14.86
N ASN A 257 -13.72 -3.39 -15.95
CA ASN A 257 -13.08 -3.39 -17.29
C ASN A 257 -12.47 -2.04 -17.69
N HIS A 258 -12.56 -1.02 -16.84
CA HIS A 258 -12.13 0.34 -17.14
C HIS A 258 -11.16 0.86 -16.07
N PRO A 259 -10.10 1.61 -16.44
CA PRO A 259 -9.11 2.12 -15.50
C PRO A 259 -9.68 3.02 -14.41
N PHE A 260 -10.88 3.58 -14.59
CA PHE A 260 -11.52 4.48 -13.62
C PHE A 260 -12.84 3.94 -13.06
N GLY A 261 -13.10 2.63 -13.18
CA GLY A 261 -14.32 2.02 -12.69
C GLY A 261 -15.50 2.09 -13.66
N GLU A 262 -16.51 1.27 -13.40
CA GLU A 262 -17.82 1.27 -14.07
C GLU A 262 -18.81 2.14 -13.28
N GLY A 263 -18.67 3.47 -13.35
CA GLY A 263 -19.59 4.41 -12.71
C GLY A 263 -20.88 4.64 -13.51
N PRO A 264 -21.98 5.09 -12.88
CA PRO A 264 -23.26 5.39 -13.56
C PRO A 264 -23.19 6.52 -14.61
N SER A 265 -22.05 7.21 -14.72
CA SER A 265 -21.76 8.26 -15.71
C SER A 265 -21.09 7.74 -16.99
N SER A 266 -20.88 6.43 -17.14
CA SER A 266 -20.24 5.82 -18.33
C SER A 266 -21.20 5.60 -19.52
N SER A 267 -22.48 5.93 -19.38
CA SER A 267 -23.53 5.63 -20.36
C SER A 267 -23.52 6.44 -21.67
N THR A 268 -22.43 7.13 -22.03
CA THR A 268 -22.37 7.90 -23.30
C THR A 268 -21.22 7.47 -24.22
N ILE A 269 -20.47 6.42 -23.90
CA ILE A 269 -19.58 5.79 -24.90
C ILE A 269 -20.33 4.59 -25.47
N LYS A 270 -20.81 4.75 -26.70
CA LYS A 270 -21.45 3.68 -27.47
C LYS A 270 -20.58 2.43 -27.44
N SER A 271 -21.07 1.40 -26.77
CA SER A 271 -20.58 0.04 -26.88
C SER A 271 -20.66 -0.38 -28.34
N ILE A 272 -19.51 -0.66 -28.94
CA ILE A 272 -19.48 -1.54 -30.12
C ILE A 272 -19.46 -2.95 -29.56
N ALA A 273 -20.56 -3.64 -29.79
CA ALA A 273 -20.81 -5.01 -29.37
C ALA A 273 -19.72 -5.95 -29.88
N THR A 274 -19.28 -6.86 -29.02
CA THR A 274 -18.79 -8.16 -29.44
C THR A 274 -19.64 -9.21 -28.73
N ASP A 275 -20.44 -9.90 -29.53
CA ASP A 275 -21.22 -11.06 -29.12
C ASP A 275 -20.27 -12.18 -28.68
N ALA A 276 -20.37 -12.57 -27.42
CA ALA A 276 -19.96 -13.90 -26.97
C ALA A 276 -20.97 -14.33 -25.90
N GLN A 277 -21.95 -15.12 -26.34
CA GLN A 277 -22.87 -15.85 -25.48
C GLN A 277 -22.07 -16.80 -24.58
N PHE A 278 -22.20 -16.65 -23.25
CA PHE A 278 -22.02 -17.78 -22.34
C PHE A 278 -23.09 -17.73 -21.25
N ASN A 279 -23.83 -18.84 -21.17
CA ASN A 279 -24.99 -19.05 -20.33
C ASN A 279 -24.71 -18.85 -18.84
N GLN A 280 -25.62 -18.15 -18.18
CA GLN A 280 -25.80 -18.17 -16.74
C GLN A 280 -26.40 -19.52 -16.31
N ASN A 281 -25.95 -20.01 -15.15
CA ASN A 281 -26.83 -20.70 -14.21
C ASN A 281 -26.46 -20.20 -12.81
N GLU A 282 -27.46 -19.62 -12.15
CA GLU A 282 -27.42 -19.21 -10.74
C GLU A 282 -27.48 -20.43 -9.81
N ASN A 283 -26.73 -20.40 -8.70
CA ASN A 283 -27.28 -20.53 -7.34
C ASN A 283 -26.17 -20.73 -6.29
N GLY A 284 -26.37 -20.13 -5.12
CA GLY A 284 -25.84 -20.66 -3.85
C GLY A 284 -24.73 -19.83 -3.22
N GLY A 285 -25.09 -19.00 -2.24
CA GLY A 285 -24.14 -18.53 -1.24
C GLY A 285 -23.65 -19.70 -0.38
N ILE A 286 -22.34 -19.84 -0.24
CA ILE A 286 -21.71 -20.71 0.75
C ILE A 286 -20.50 -19.99 1.32
N ALA A 287 -20.50 -19.82 2.64
CA ALA A 287 -19.32 -19.50 3.42
C ALA A 287 -18.49 -20.79 3.58
N CYS A 288 -17.21 -20.76 3.21
CA CYS A 288 -16.27 -21.83 3.53
C CYS A 288 -14.97 -21.25 4.08
N GLY A 289 -14.72 -21.51 5.36
CA GLY A 289 -13.38 -21.48 5.91
C GLY A 289 -12.55 -22.60 5.29
N ALA A 290 -11.32 -22.27 4.89
CA ALA A 290 -10.38 -23.26 4.38
C ALA A 290 -9.50 -23.74 5.53
N ASN A 291 -9.79 -24.95 6.00
CA ASN A 291 -8.83 -25.76 6.74
C ASN A 291 -7.62 -26.02 5.83
N HIS A 292 -6.43 -25.83 6.39
CA HIS A 292 -5.18 -26.32 5.84
C HIS A 292 -5.31 -27.79 5.48
N SER A 293 -5.24 -28.10 4.19
CA SER A 293 -4.87 -29.42 3.70
C SER A 293 -3.54 -29.27 2.98
N GLU A 294 -2.59 -30.06 3.44
CA GLU A 294 -1.24 -30.17 2.92
C GLU A 294 -1.28 -30.45 1.41
N ILE A 295 -0.67 -29.56 0.63
CA ILE A 295 -0.22 -29.89 -0.73
C ILE A 295 1.27 -30.20 -0.61
N GLU A 296 1.59 -31.46 -0.38
CA GLU A 296 2.93 -31.98 -0.63
C GLU A 296 3.28 -31.78 -2.12
N GLY A 297 4.40 -31.08 -2.38
CA GLY A 297 5.16 -31.22 -3.64
C GLY A 297 4.75 -30.38 -4.85
N GLY A 298 4.04 -29.26 -4.68
CA GLY A 298 3.72 -28.33 -5.78
C GLY A 298 4.55 -27.05 -5.74
N LEU A 299 5.47 -26.85 -6.69
CA LEU A 299 6.14 -25.57 -6.94
C LEU A 299 5.06 -24.48 -7.04
N ALA A 300 5.05 -23.47 -6.16
CA ALA A 300 4.04 -22.42 -6.21
C ALA A 300 4.21 -21.61 -7.51
N THR A 301 3.44 -21.99 -8.52
CA THR A 301 3.33 -21.26 -9.78
C THR A 301 2.38 -20.09 -9.58
N ALA A 302 2.85 -18.88 -9.86
CA ALA A 302 1.97 -17.72 -9.98
C ALA A 302 0.90 -17.99 -11.05
N ARG A 303 -0.20 -17.25 -10.99
CA ARG A 303 -1.36 -17.40 -11.91
C ARG A 303 -1.01 -17.29 -13.40
N ASP A 304 0.14 -16.70 -13.72
CA ASP A 304 0.68 -16.56 -15.08
C ASP A 304 1.72 -17.63 -15.45
N GLY A 305 1.86 -18.69 -14.65
CA GLY A 305 2.82 -19.77 -14.83
C GLY A 305 4.26 -19.43 -14.40
N THR A 306 4.51 -18.24 -13.82
CA THR A 306 5.85 -17.90 -13.32
C THR A 306 6.15 -18.68 -12.05
N SER A 307 7.21 -19.49 -12.05
CA SER A 307 7.66 -20.20 -10.86
C SER A 307 8.73 -19.40 -10.13
N LEU A 308 8.62 -19.31 -8.80
CA LEU A 308 9.69 -18.80 -7.95
C LEU A 308 10.89 -19.76 -7.97
N PRO A 309 12.13 -19.26 -8.03
CA PRO A 309 13.33 -20.05 -7.75
C PRO A 309 13.23 -20.72 -6.38
N SER A 310 13.72 -21.96 -6.25
CA SER A 310 13.59 -22.76 -5.02
C SER A 310 14.10 -22.05 -3.78
N HIS A 311 15.28 -21.40 -3.86
CA HIS A 311 15.85 -20.67 -2.72
C HIS A 311 14.96 -19.52 -2.22
N LEU A 312 14.31 -18.77 -3.14
CA LEU A 312 13.35 -17.72 -2.76
C LEU A 312 12.06 -18.32 -2.21
N TYR A 313 11.60 -19.43 -2.80
CA TYR A 313 10.42 -20.13 -2.33
C TYR A 313 10.61 -20.61 -0.88
N ASP A 314 11.72 -21.28 -0.58
CA ASP A 314 12.02 -21.79 0.75
C ASP A 314 12.14 -20.65 1.78
N GLU A 315 12.81 -19.56 1.42
CA GLU A 315 12.94 -18.38 2.27
C GLU A 315 11.58 -17.72 2.56
N ILE A 316 10.76 -17.47 1.54
CA ILE A 316 9.41 -16.92 1.68
C ILE A 316 8.53 -17.87 2.51
N HIS A 317 8.61 -19.18 2.26
CA HIS A 317 7.86 -20.18 3.02
C HIS A 317 8.22 -20.14 4.51
N ASN A 318 9.51 -20.05 4.84
CA ASN A 318 9.96 -19.95 6.23
C ASN A 318 9.51 -18.64 6.89
N PHE A 319 9.58 -17.51 6.18
CA PHE A 319 9.05 -16.24 6.67
C PHE A 319 7.55 -16.30 6.93
N ASN A 320 6.78 -16.86 6.00
CA ASN A 320 5.34 -17.04 6.16
C ASN A 320 5.01 -17.95 7.34
N ALA A 321 5.72 -19.07 7.51
CA ALA A 321 5.53 -19.98 8.64
C ALA A 321 5.78 -19.27 9.99
N SER A 322 6.87 -18.50 10.08
CA SER A 322 7.17 -17.69 11.28
C SER A 322 6.11 -16.61 11.53
N TYR A 323 5.57 -16.01 10.48
CA TYR A 323 4.53 -15.00 10.58
C TYR A 323 3.20 -15.60 11.07
N LEU A 324 2.82 -16.76 10.54
CA LEU A 324 1.62 -17.48 10.96
C LEU A 324 1.72 -17.93 12.43
N ASP A 325 2.88 -18.38 12.88
CA ASP A 325 3.13 -18.68 14.29
C ASP A 325 2.93 -17.43 15.16
N ALA A 326 3.44 -16.27 14.74
CA ALA A 326 3.21 -15.00 15.45
C ALA A 326 1.72 -14.61 15.52
N CYS A 327 0.95 -14.84 14.44
CA CYS A 327 -0.51 -14.65 14.42
C CYS A 327 -1.23 -15.57 15.41
N GLN A 328 -0.82 -16.84 15.49
CA GLN A 328 -1.39 -17.81 16.42
C GLN A 328 -1.07 -17.44 17.87
N GLN A 329 0.19 -17.08 18.17
CA GLN A 329 0.60 -16.63 19.49
C GLN A 329 -0.15 -15.37 19.93
N TYR A 330 -0.32 -14.39 19.03
CA TYR A 330 -1.11 -13.20 19.31
C TYR A 330 -2.56 -13.55 19.65
N SER A 331 -3.19 -14.39 18.84
CA SER A 331 -4.58 -14.84 19.03
C SER A 331 -4.75 -15.55 20.36
N HIS A 332 -3.82 -16.45 20.71
CA HIS A 332 -3.82 -17.17 21.97
C HIS A 332 -3.67 -16.23 23.18
N ARG A 333 -2.71 -15.29 23.15
CA ARG A 333 -2.56 -14.28 24.22
C ARG A 333 -3.83 -13.43 24.38
N LYS A 334 -4.41 -12.98 23.26
CA LYS A 334 -5.64 -12.20 23.25
C LYS A 334 -6.81 -12.98 23.87
N GLU A 335 -6.95 -14.26 23.56
CA GLU A 335 -7.97 -15.13 24.15
C GLU A 335 -7.76 -15.33 25.66
N LEU A 336 -6.54 -15.66 26.09
CA LEU A 336 -6.21 -15.84 27.51
C LEU A 336 -6.55 -14.61 28.35
N GLU A 337 -6.16 -13.43 27.89
CA GLU A 337 -6.42 -12.17 28.58
C GLU A 337 -7.91 -11.82 28.58
N LEU A 338 -8.62 -12.01 27.46
CA LEU A 338 -10.08 -11.81 27.40
C LEU A 338 -10.82 -12.78 28.34
N SER A 339 -10.35 -14.02 28.47
CA SER A 339 -10.88 -14.97 29.45
C SER A 339 -10.63 -14.48 30.87
N GLY A 340 -9.40 -14.05 31.18
CA GLY A 340 -9.04 -13.48 32.49
C GLY A 340 -9.92 -12.28 32.88
N ILE A 341 -10.14 -11.34 31.95
CA ILE A 341 -11.05 -10.20 32.15
C ILE A 341 -12.49 -10.67 32.38
N THR A 342 -12.93 -11.67 31.62
CA THR A 342 -14.29 -12.22 31.74
C THR A 342 -14.51 -12.89 33.08
N ASP A 343 -13.54 -13.68 33.55
CA ASP A 343 -13.60 -14.35 34.84
C ASP A 343 -13.50 -13.36 35.99
N ARG A 344 -12.64 -12.33 35.89
CA ARG A 344 -12.60 -11.23 36.85
C ARG A 344 -13.94 -10.51 36.96
N ARG A 345 -14.61 -10.22 35.83
CA ARG A 345 -15.96 -9.62 35.82
C ARG A 345 -17.02 -10.54 36.43
N LYS A 346 -16.88 -11.87 36.31
CA LYS A 346 -17.79 -12.81 36.99
C LYS A 346 -17.54 -12.82 38.49
N GLU A 347 -16.28 -12.82 38.91
CA GLU A 347 -15.88 -12.77 40.32
C GLU A 347 -16.42 -11.52 41.01
N VAL A 348 -16.16 -10.33 40.44
CA VAL A 348 -16.66 -9.05 40.97
C VAL A 348 -18.18 -9.08 41.11
N ARG A 349 -18.90 -9.56 40.08
CA ARG A 349 -20.36 -9.69 40.14
C ARG A 349 -20.82 -10.66 41.23
N SER A 350 -20.14 -11.79 41.39
CA SER A 350 -20.46 -12.78 42.42
C SER A 350 -20.30 -12.21 43.82
N VAL A 351 -19.20 -11.50 44.10
CA VAL A 351 -18.94 -10.88 45.40
C VAL A 351 -19.94 -9.76 45.68
N LEU A 352 -20.20 -8.89 44.70
CA LEU A 352 -21.13 -7.77 44.87
C LEU A 352 -22.60 -8.23 45.01
N ALA A 353 -22.98 -9.35 44.41
CA ALA A 353 -24.32 -9.93 44.60
C ALA A 353 -24.57 -10.36 46.06
N GLU A 354 -23.51 -10.74 46.78
CA GLU A 354 -23.57 -11.15 48.19
C GLU A 354 -23.25 -10.00 49.16
N ALA A 355 -22.93 -8.81 48.65
CA ALA A 355 -22.45 -7.68 49.46
C ALA A 355 -23.51 -7.13 50.43
N SER A 356 -24.79 -7.21 50.08
CA SER A 356 -25.89 -6.67 50.88
C SER A 356 -26.05 -7.41 52.21
N VAL A 357 -26.02 -6.67 53.31
CA VAL A 357 -26.28 -7.20 54.67
C VAL A 357 -27.76 -7.05 55.02
N PRO A 358 -28.52 -8.14 55.23
CA PRO A 358 -29.91 -8.10 55.66
C PRO A 358 -30.07 -7.34 57.00
N PRO A 359 -31.24 -6.73 57.26
CA PRO A 359 -31.46 -5.90 58.46
C PRO A 359 -31.24 -6.61 59.80
N LEU A 360 -31.39 -7.93 59.85
CA LEU A 360 -31.32 -8.75 61.07
C LEU A 360 -29.95 -9.44 61.25
N GLU A 361 -29.04 -9.33 60.30
CA GLU A 361 -27.75 -10.00 60.35
C GLU A 361 -26.78 -9.25 61.28
N ARG A 362 -26.26 -9.95 62.29
CA ARG A 362 -25.41 -9.35 63.34
C ARG A 362 -23.93 -9.34 62.99
N LEU A 363 -23.48 -10.21 62.09
CA LEU A 363 -22.08 -10.31 61.68
C LEU A 363 -21.89 -9.62 60.33
N PHE A 364 -21.13 -8.53 60.33
CA PHE A 364 -20.81 -7.77 59.14
C PHE A 364 -19.44 -7.10 59.29
N TYR A 365 -18.88 -6.66 58.17
CA TYR A 365 -17.56 -6.04 58.13
C TYR A 365 -17.61 -4.68 57.44
N TRP A 366 -16.69 -3.79 57.81
CA TRP A 366 -16.52 -2.48 57.19
C TRP A 366 -15.41 -2.53 56.16
N ILE A 367 -15.67 -1.94 55.00
CA ILE A 367 -14.68 -1.81 53.92
C ILE A 367 -14.63 -0.39 53.40
N SER A 368 -13.44 0.03 52.96
CA SER A 368 -13.27 1.30 52.26
C SER A 368 -14.08 1.30 50.96
N SER A 369 -14.98 2.29 50.80
CA SER A 369 -15.76 2.47 49.57
C SER A 369 -14.86 2.72 48.36
N ASP A 370 -13.76 3.46 48.55
CA ASP A 370 -12.82 3.77 47.48
C ASP A 370 -12.01 2.54 47.07
N TRP A 371 -11.55 1.76 48.05
CA TRP A 371 -10.84 0.51 47.77
C TRP A 371 -11.76 -0.47 47.04
N LEU A 372 -13.01 -0.65 47.49
CA LEU A 372 -13.95 -1.59 46.87
C LEU A 372 -14.27 -1.19 45.42
N ARG A 373 -14.39 0.11 45.15
CA ARG A 373 -14.53 0.63 43.78
C ARG A 373 -13.31 0.28 42.93
N GLN A 374 -12.12 0.60 43.42
CA GLN A 374 -10.87 0.30 42.70
C GLN A 374 -10.69 -1.20 42.46
N TRP A 375 -10.98 -2.03 43.46
CA TRP A 375 -10.93 -3.49 43.35
C TRP A 375 -11.89 -4.01 42.27
N ALA A 376 -13.12 -3.48 42.21
CA ALA A 376 -14.12 -3.88 41.22
C ALA A 376 -13.77 -3.43 39.80
N ASP A 377 -13.13 -2.28 39.66
CA ASP A 377 -12.77 -1.68 38.36
C ASP A 377 -11.44 -2.22 37.81
N ASN A 378 -10.57 -2.75 38.67
CA ASN A 378 -9.24 -3.26 38.29
C ASN A 378 -9.24 -4.74 37.90
N ILE A 379 -8.45 -5.06 36.87
CA ILE A 379 -8.24 -6.44 36.41
C ILE A 379 -7.39 -7.22 37.42
N ILE A 380 -6.33 -6.59 37.95
CA ILE A 380 -5.44 -7.18 38.95
C ILE A 380 -5.95 -6.75 40.33
N PRO A 381 -6.44 -7.67 41.18
CA PRO A 381 -6.91 -7.33 42.51
C PRO A 381 -5.73 -6.94 43.41
N THR A 382 -5.96 -5.96 44.27
CA THR A 382 -5.06 -5.65 45.40
C THR A 382 -5.58 -6.33 46.65
N SER A 383 -4.72 -6.52 47.65
CA SER A 383 -5.14 -6.99 48.97
C SER A 383 -6.05 -5.95 49.63
N VAL A 384 -7.02 -6.41 50.44
CA VAL A 384 -7.92 -5.53 51.20
C VAL A 384 -7.11 -4.55 52.06
N ASP A 385 -7.32 -3.25 51.84
CA ASP A 385 -6.67 -2.20 52.60
C ASP A 385 -7.72 -1.26 53.25
N ASN A 386 -7.80 -1.35 54.57
CA ASN A 386 -8.67 -0.53 55.40
C ASN A 386 -7.91 0.54 56.21
N THR A 387 -6.60 0.72 55.99
CA THR A 387 -5.77 1.66 56.75
C THR A 387 -6.32 3.09 56.72
N PHE A 388 -6.86 3.53 55.57
CA PHE A 388 -7.45 4.86 55.40
C PHE A 388 -8.75 5.13 56.16
N ILE A 389 -9.46 4.07 56.58
CA ILE A 389 -10.75 4.17 57.28
C ILE A 389 -10.65 3.82 58.77
N GLN A 390 -9.49 3.35 59.23
CA GLN A 390 -9.25 2.97 60.62
C GLN A 390 -8.48 4.09 61.36
N CYS A 391 -8.77 4.27 62.65
CA CYS A 391 -7.93 5.08 63.54
C CYS A 391 -6.74 4.25 64.08
N SER A 392 -5.84 4.90 64.82
CA SER A 392 -4.71 4.24 65.50
C SER A 392 -5.11 3.08 66.43
N HIS A 393 -6.38 3.01 66.83
CA HIS A 393 -6.94 1.93 67.65
C HIS A 393 -7.62 0.81 66.83
N GLY A 394 -7.50 0.83 65.50
CA GLY A 394 -8.11 -0.16 64.60
C GLY A 394 -9.65 -0.09 64.51
N LYS A 395 -10.26 1.01 64.94
CA LYS A 395 -11.71 1.26 64.87
C LYS A 395 -12.04 2.26 63.77
N VAL A 396 -13.27 2.23 63.26
CA VAL A 396 -13.73 3.16 62.22
C VAL A 396 -14.33 4.41 62.88
N PRO A 397 -13.75 5.62 62.68
CA PRO A 397 -14.28 6.86 63.24
C PRO A 397 -15.61 7.27 62.61
N VAL A 398 -16.46 7.98 63.38
CA VAL A 398 -17.74 8.55 62.89
C VAL A 398 -17.52 9.51 61.71
N SER A 399 -16.40 10.23 61.69
CA SER A 399 -16.05 11.14 60.59
C SER A 399 -15.80 10.44 59.25
N LYS A 400 -15.65 9.11 59.22
CA LYS A 400 -15.38 8.30 58.02
C LYS A 400 -16.61 7.55 57.50
N VAL A 401 -17.80 7.76 58.08
CA VAL A 401 -19.04 7.03 57.73
C VAL A 401 -19.43 7.17 56.26
N THR A 402 -19.09 8.27 55.60
CA THR A 402 -19.37 8.46 54.16
C THR A 402 -18.42 7.68 53.25
N SER A 403 -17.27 7.26 53.76
CA SER A 403 -16.19 6.58 53.00
C SER A 403 -16.18 5.07 53.22
N ILE A 404 -17.19 4.49 53.87
CA ILE A 404 -17.26 3.06 54.18
C ILE A 404 -18.52 2.40 53.62
N LYS A 405 -18.41 1.11 53.33
CA LYS A 405 -19.56 0.22 53.05
C LYS A 405 -19.60 -0.92 54.07
N ARG A 406 -20.83 -1.40 54.31
CA ARG A 406 -21.09 -2.59 55.10
C ARG A 406 -21.17 -3.80 54.16
N LEU A 407 -20.39 -4.84 54.45
CA LEU A 407 -20.35 -6.11 53.70
C LEU A 407 -20.84 -7.26 54.58
N SER A 408 -21.51 -8.24 53.95
CA SER A 408 -21.89 -9.49 54.60
C SER A 408 -20.66 -10.31 54.95
N ALA A 409 -20.77 -11.20 55.94
CA ALA A 409 -19.68 -12.10 56.30
C ALA A 409 -19.25 -12.98 55.10
N LYS A 410 -20.23 -13.43 54.31
CA LYS A 410 -19.97 -14.26 53.11
C LYS A 410 -19.18 -13.50 52.03
N ALA A 411 -19.56 -12.26 51.72
CA ALA A 411 -18.82 -11.44 50.77
C ALA A 411 -17.43 -11.08 51.28
N TRP A 412 -17.29 -10.87 52.60
CA TRP A 412 -16.00 -10.62 53.25
C TRP A 412 -15.06 -11.83 53.13
N ASP A 413 -15.53 -13.04 53.44
CA ASP A 413 -14.73 -14.25 53.31
C ASP A 413 -14.32 -14.52 51.85
N ASN A 414 -15.21 -14.24 50.90
CA ASN A 414 -14.89 -14.32 49.47
C ASN A 414 -13.81 -13.31 49.04
N LEU A 415 -13.73 -12.13 49.67
CA LEU A 415 -12.70 -11.12 49.39
C LEU A 415 -11.35 -11.45 50.04
N PHE A 416 -11.36 -12.15 51.19
CA PHE A 416 -10.14 -12.49 51.94
C PHE A 416 -9.53 -13.85 51.57
N SER A 417 -10.33 -14.75 50.98
CA SER A 417 -9.88 -16.06 50.51
C SER A 417 -9.23 -16.01 49.11
N LYS A 418 -9.04 -14.82 48.56
CA LYS A 418 -8.48 -14.50 47.25
C LYS A 418 -7.29 -13.59 47.43
#